data_AF-A0A9C9GF14-F1
#
_entry.id   AF-A0A9C9GF14-F1
#
_cell.length_a   1.000
_cell.length_b   1.000
_cell.length_c   1.000
_cell.angle_alpha   90.00
_cell.angle_beta   90.00
_cell.angle_gamma   90.00
#
_symmetry.space_group_name_H-M   'P 1'
#
loop_
_entity.id
_entity.type
_entity.pdbx_description
1 polymer ?
#
loop_
_entity_poly.entity_id
_entity_poly.type
_entity_poly.pdbx_seq_one_letter_code
_entity_poly.pdbx_strand_id
1 'polypeptide(L)'
;MKNKIYCEVCRLSFVYRDSPEEGKEITCPICGAELVITETEPEVAAKRKPQAPEIEIRNRSENFARLRGYTFNEDKELVIEGLIEKQRMYGDFYCPCRFENIPENICPCLETRMNEVRKSGHCF
;
A
#
# COMPACT_ATOMS: atom_id res chain seq x y z
N MET A 1 -1.91 22.53 -10.78
CA MET A 1 -1.20 21.53 -11.62
C MET A 1 -1.71 20.14 -11.24
N LYS A 2 -1.77 19.20 -12.19
CA LYS A 2 -2.01 17.78 -11.86
C LYS A 2 -0.64 17.12 -11.77
N ASN A 3 -0.20 16.75 -10.57
CA ASN A 3 1.09 16.12 -10.37
C ASN A 3 0.91 14.60 -10.43
N LYS A 4 1.54 13.94 -11.39
CA LYS A 4 1.47 12.48 -11.50
C LYS A 4 2.60 11.88 -10.67
N ILE A 5 2.25 11.10 -9.65
CA ILE A 5 3.21 10.44 -8.77
C ILE A 5 3.15 8.94 -9.01
N TYR A 6 4.30 8.30 -9.20
CA TYR A 6 4.43 6.85 -9.24
C TYR A 6 4.62 6.28 -7.84
N CYS A 7 3.82 5.30 -7.46
CA CYS A 7 3.99 4.58 -6.20
C CYS A 7 4.86 3.35 -6.42
N GLU A 8 6.06 3.32 -5.82
CA GLU A 8 6.96 2.15 -5.93
C GLU A 8 6.42 0.88 -5.28
N VAL A 9 5.45 1.03 -4.38
CA VAL A 9 4.84 -0.08 -3.64
C VAL A 9 3.84 -0.85 -4.48
N CYS A 10 2.86 -0.16 -5.10
CA CYS A 10 1.86 -0.82 -5.95
C CYS A 10 2.12 -0.69 -7.45
N ARG A 11 3.22 -0.03 -7.83
CA ARG A 11 3.69 0.17 -9.21
C ARG A 11 2.68 0.83 -10.13
N LEU A 12 1.88 1.74 -9.57
CA LEU A 12 0.86 2.49 -10.32
C LEU A 12 1.04 3.98 -10.06
N SER A 13 0.66 4.78 -11.07
CA SER A 13 0.64 6.23 -10.93
C SER A 13 -0.73 6.74 -10.49
N PHE A 14 -0.74 7.80 -9.69
CA PHE A 14 -1.95 8.51 -9.30
C PHE A 14 -1.77 10.03 -9.45
N VAL A 15 -2.89 10.76 -9.47
CA VAL A 15 -2.88 12.21 -9.55
C VAL A 15 -2.91 12.79 -8.13
N TYR A 16 -1.86 13.53 -7.79
CA TYR A 16 -1.79 14.37 -6.61
C TYR A 16 -2.27 15.78 -6.95
N ARG A 17 -3.23 16.29 -6.18
CA ARG A 17 -3.94 17.54 -6.48
C ARG A 17 -3.42 18.74 -5.68
N ASP A 18 -2.76 18.48 -4.56
CA ASP A 18 -2.24 19.54 -3.71
C ASP A 18 -0.86 20.01 -4.21
N SER A 19 -0.37 21.10 -3.61
CA SER A 19 0.98 21.59 -3.85
C SER A 19 1.99 20.57 -3.31
N PRO A 20 2.90 20.05 -4.17
CA PRO A 20 3.93 19.13 -3.76
C PRO A 20 5.05 19.90 -3.06
N GLU A 21 5.57 19.34 -1.98
CA GLU A 21 6.66 19.91 -1.19
C GLU A 21 7.62 18.76 -0.86
N GLU A 22 8.92 18.98 -0.98
CA GLU A 22 9.91 17.96 -0.61
C GLU A 22 9.80 17.61 0.88
N GLY A 23 9.91 16.32 1.21
CA GLY A 23 9.72 15.80 2.56
C GLY A 23 8.24 15.61 2.95
N LYS A 24 7.28 16.07 2.15
CA LYS A 24 5.86 15.91 2.45
C LYS A 24 5.44 14.44 2.38
N GLU A 25 4.80 13.99 3.45
CA GLU A 25 4.20 12.66 3.50
C GLU A 25 2.84 12.64 2.79
N ILE A 26 2.63 11.62 1.98
CA ILE A 26 1.39 11.41 1.24
C ILE A 26 0.97 9.95 1.31
N THR A 27 -0.33 9.67 1.22
CA THR A 27 -0.86 8.31 1.13
C THR A 27 -1.22 7.99 -0.31
N CYS A 28 -0.74 6.86 -0.84
CA CYS A 28 -1.15 6.37 -2.14
C CYS A 28 -2.65 6.00 -2.10
N PRO A 29 -3.52 6.64 -2.91
CA PRO A 29 -4.96 6.40 -2.88
C PRO A 29 -5.34 5.01 -3.45
N ILE A 30 -4.40 4.32 -4.09
CA ILE A 30 -4.63 3.01 -4.72
C ILE A 30 -4.41 1.87 -3.73
N CYS A 31 -3.31 1.92 -2.96
CA CYS A 31 -2.87 0.82 -2.12
C CYS A 31 -2.67 1.17 -0.63
N GLY A 32 -2.88 2.42 -0.23
CA GLY A 32 -2.77 2.87 1.17
C GLY A 32 -1.33 3.08 1.68
N ALA A 33 -0.30 2.84 0.87
CA ALA A 33 1.08 3.02 1.30
C ALA A 33 1.42 4.49 1.57
N GLU A 34 2.20 4.73 2.61
CA GLU A 34 2.76 6.05 2.91
C GLU A 34 4.02 6.28 2.07
N LEU A 35 4.07 7.42 1.40
CA LEU A 35 5.17 7.86 0.56
C LEU A 35 5.68 9.21 1.05
N VAL A 36 6.93 9.52 0.75
CA VAL A 36 7.54 10.83 0.99
C VAL A 36 7.93 11.43 -0.35
N ILE A 37 7.49 12.66 -0.62
CA ILE A 37 7.91 13.40 -1.82
C ILE A 37 9.41 13.71 -1.70
N THR A 38 10.20 13.31 -2.69
CA THR A 38 11.65 13.51 -2.70
C THR A 38 12.11 14.60 -3.65
N GLU A 39 11.35 14.84 -4.73
CA GLU A 39 11.67 15.82 -5.77
C GLU A 39 10.36 16.44 -6.26
N THR A 40 10.39 17.74 -6.59
CA THR A 40 9.21 18.46 -7.10
C THR A 40 9.38 18.96 -8.53
N GLU A 41 10.63 19.03 -9.02
CA GLU A 41 11.00 19.46 -10.36
C GLU A 41 12.10 18.53 -10.93
N PRO A 42 12.11 18.22 -12.24
CA PRO A 42 11.11 18.61 -13.25
C PRO A 42 9.78 17.87 -13.13
N GLU A 43 9.76 16.75 -12.40
CA GLU A 43 8.57 15.95 -12.12
C GLU A 43 8.50 15.60 -10.64
N VAL A 44 7.29 15.40 -10.11
CA VAL A 44 7.12 15.03 -8.71
C VAL A 44 7.45 13.56 -8.50
N ALA A 45 8.52 13.29 -7.76
CA ALA A 45 8.91 11.95 -7.36
C ALA A 45 8.59 11.71 -5.87
N ALA A 46 8.18 10.48 -5.55
CA ALA A 46 7.98 10.05 -4.17
C ALA A 46 8.50 8.63 -3.98
N LYS A 47 8.98 8.33 -2.78
CA LYS A 47 9.47 6.99 -2.37
C LYS A 47 8.66 6.45 -1.21
N ARG A 48 8.67 5.13 -1.01
CA ARG A 48 8.10 4.46 0.18
C ARG A 48 8.71 5.10 1.42
N LYS A 49 7.87 5.50 2.35
CA LYS A 49 8.31 6.08 3.62
C LYS A 49 9.12 5.04 4.40
N PRO A 50 10.39 5.31 4.76
CA PRO A 50 11.17 4.40 5.58
C PRO A 50 10.56 4.28 6.97
N GLN A 51 10.21 3.06 7.38
CA GLN A 51 9.63 2.78 8.69
C GLN A 51 9.80 1.30 9.05
N ALA A 52 9.60 0.94 10.32
CA ALA A 52 9.65 -0.45 10.74
C ALA A 52 8.55 -1.27 10.02
N PRO A 53 8.80 -2.53 9.63
CA PRO A 53 7.84 -3.32 8.85
C PRO A 53 6.46 -3.42 9.50
N GLU A 54 6.41 -3.57 10.83
CA GLU A 54 5.16 -3.62 11.57
C GLU A 54 4.36 -2.31 11.45
N ILE A 55 5.01 -1.16 11.63
CA ILE A 55 4.38 0.16 11.49
C ILE A 55 3.87 0.33 10.06
N GLU A 56 4.70 -0.04 9.08
CA GLU A 56 4.31 0.10 7.67
C GLU A 56 3.04 -0.66 7.34
N ILE A 57 2.99 -1.96 7.65
CA ILE A 57 1.87 -2.79 7.19
C ILE A 57 0.58 -2.46 7.93
N ARG A 58 0.67 -2.07 9.20
CA ARG A 58 -0.48 -1.58 9.97
C ARG A 58 -1.02 -0.29 9.35
N ASN A 59 -0.18 0.72 9.12
CA ASN A 59 -0.61 1.97 8.49
C ASN A 59 -1.15 1.74 7.08
N ARG A 60 -0.47 0.93 6.27
CA ARG A 60 -0.87 0.63 4.89
C ARG A 60 -2.22 -0.06 4.82
N SER A 61 -2.44 -1.08 5.65
CA SER A 61 -3.72 -1.81 5.70
C SER A 61 -4.85 -0.92 6.20
N GLU A 62 -4.63 -0.13 7.25
CA GLU A 62 -5.64 0.80 7.79
C GLU A 62 -5.99 1.92 6.81
N ASN A 63 -4.98 2.52 6.18
CA ASN A 63 -5.20 3.52 5.13
C ASN A 63 -6.01 2.93 3.97
N PHE A 64 -5.66 1.73 3.51
CA PHE A 64 -6.40 1.07 2.44
C PHE A 64 -7.86 0.79 2.84
N ALA A 65 -8.09 0.23 4.03
CA ALA A 65 -9.43 -0.02 4.55
C ALA A 65 -10.26 1.27 4.63
N ARG A 66 -9.69 2.33 5.22
CA ARG A 66 -10.33 3.66 5.31
C ARG A 66 -10.66 4.26 3.94
N LEU A 67 -9.73 4.20 2.99
CA LEU A 67 -9.94 4.71 1.62
C LEU A 67 -11.06 3.97 0.87
N ARG A 68 -11.28 2.70 1.21
CA ARG A 68 -12.28 1.84 0.54
C ARG A 68 -13.59 1.72 1.30
N GLY A 69 -13.63 2.15 2.57
CA GLY A 69 -14.76 1.95 3.47
C GLY A 69 -14.90 0.50 3.94
N TYR A 70 -13.78 -0.21 4.10
CA TYR A 70 -13.75 -1.57 4.61
C TYR A 70 -13.49 -1.60 6.13
N THR A 71 -13.88 -2.70 6.75
CA THR A 71 -13.61 -3.02 8.15
C THR A 71 -12.81 -4.31 8.24
N PHE A 72 -12.01 -4.46 9.29
CA PHE A 72 -11.29 -5.70 9.55
C PHE A 72 -12.18 -6.71 10.28
N ASN A 73 -11.94 -7.99 10.03
CA ASN A 73 -12.51 -9.09 10.80
C ASN A 73 -11.59 -9.48 11.98
N GLU A 74 -11.94 -10.56 12.68
CA GLU A 74 -11.16 -11.07 13.81
C GLU A 74 -9.76 -11.60 13.43
N ASP A 75 -9.55 -11.97 12.17
CA ASP A 75 -8.27 -12.50 11.67
C ASP A 75 -7.22 -11.41 11.38
N LYS A 76 -7.54 -10.12 11.60
CA LYS A 76 -6.67 -8.98 11.28
C LYS A 76 -5.22 -9.23 11.73
N GLU A 77 -5.04 -9.54 13.01
CA GLU A 77 -3.72 -9.66 13.61
C GLU A 77 -2.95 -10.87 13.06
N LEU A 78 -3.63 -12.01 12.84
CA LEU A 78 -3.03 -13.20 12.24
C LEU A 78 -2.52 -12.93 10.82
N VAL A 79 -3.29 -12.17 10.02
CA VAL A 79 -2.87 -11.79 8.66
C VAL A 79 -1.70 -10.79 8.70
N ILE A 80 -1.70 -9.83 9.63
CA ILE A 80 -0.61 -8.86 9.81
C ILE A 80 0.70 -9.57 10.18
N GLU A 81 0.65 -10.53 11.11
CA GLU A 81 1.81 -11.35 11.48
C GLU A 81 2.37 -12.12 10.29
N GLY A 82 1.49 -12.77 9.51
CA GLY A 82 1.89 -13.47 8.29
C GLY A 82 2.55 -12.56 7.24
N LEU A 83 2.06 -11.32 7.09
CA LEU A 83 2.66 -10.33 6.20
C LEU A 83 4.05 -9.88 6.66
N ILE A 84 4.23 -9.66 7.97
CA ILE A 84 5.52 -9.29 8.55
C ILE A 84 6.55 -10.40 8.32
N GLU A 85 6.18 -11.66 8.55
CA GLU A 85 7.09 -12.78 8.33
C GLU A 85 7.44 -12.95 6.84
N LYS A 86 6.49 -12.75 5.93
CA LYS A 86 6.75 -12.71 4.48
C LYS A 86 7.70 -11.57 4.10
N GLN A 87 7.58 -10.39 4.70
CA GLN A 87 8.49 -9.28 4.48
C GLN A 87 9.90 -9.61 4.97
N ARG A 88 10.03 -10.23 6.14
CA ARG A 88 11.31 -10.64 6.68
C ARG A 88 12.02 -11.67 5.78
N MET A 89 11.28 -12.63 5.25
CA MET A 89 11.84 -13.70 4.41
C MET A 89 12.14 -13.26 2.96
N TYR A 90 11.29 -12.41 2.38
CA TYR A 90 11.29 -12.15 0.93
C TYR A 90 11.45 -10.66 0.56
N GLY A 91 11.51 -9.76 1.54
CA GLY A 91 11.75 -8.34 1.34
C GLY A 91 10.50 -7.48 1.09
N ASP A 92 9.31 -8.07 0.97
CA ASP A 92 8.05 -7.31 0.87
C ASP A 92 6.85 -8.06 1.47
N PHE A 93 5.74 -7.36 1.69
CA PHE A 93 4.53 -7.90 2.32
C PHE A 93 3.71 -8.78 1.38
N TYR A 94 4.31 -9.87 0.89
CA TYR A 94 3.58 -10.87 0.09
C TYR A 94 2.45 -11.48 0.91
N CYS A 95 1.30 -11.67 0.27
CA CYS A 95 0.09 -12.20 0.89
C CYS A 95 0.36 -13.58 1.53
N PRO A 96 0.09 -13.77 2.83
CA PRO A 96 0.29 -15.05 3.50
C PRO A 96 -0.67 -16.13 2.99
N CYS A 97 -1.81 -15.74 2.40
CA CYS A 97 -2.82 -16.64 1.85
C CYS A 97 -2.50 -17.14 0.43
N ARG A 98 -1.38 -16.71 -0.17
CA ARG A 98 -0.97 -17.12 -1.53
C ARG A 98 0.36 -17.89 -1.47
N PHE A 99 0.47 -18.91 -2.33
CA PHE A 99 1.67 -19.71 -2.45
C PHE A 99 2.82 -18.94 -3.12
N GLU A 100 2.52 -18.21 -4.20
CA GLU A 100 3.50 -17.51 -5.00
C GLU A 100 3.83 -16.11 -4.45
N ASN A 101 5.11 -15.81 -4.28
CA ASN A 101 5.60 -14.48 -3.91
C ASN A 101 5.89 -13.63 -5.15
N ILE A 102 4.84 -13.28 -5.90
CA ILE A 102 4.89 -12.42 -7.09
C ILE A 102 4.40 -11.00 -6.76
N PRO A 103 4.80 -9.96 -7.53
CA PRO A 103 4.43 -8.57 -7.25
C PRO A 103 2.93 -8.31 -7.08
N GLU A 104 2.10 -9.05 -7.81
CA GLU A 104 0.65 -8.98 -7.75
C GLU A 104 0.08 -9.39 -6.39
N ASN A 105 0.83 -10.21 -5.63
CA ASN A 105 0.46 -10.72 -4.31
C ASN A 105 0.98 -9.85 -3.16
N ILE A 106 1.64 -8.73 -3.41
CA ILE A 106 2.05 -7.80 -2.33
C ILE A 106 0.80 -7.10 -1.78
N CYS A 107 0.55 -7.22 -0.46
CA CYS A 107 -0.66 -6.73 0.21
C CYS A 107 -0.77 -5.19 0.22
N PRO A 108 -1.88 -4.55 -0.20
CA PRO A 108 -3.06 -5.21 -0.78
C PRO A 108 -2.78 -5.70 -2.19
N CYS A 109 -3.06 -6.98 -2.43
CA CYS A 109 -2.81 -7.65 -3.70
C CYS A 109 -3.64 -7.02 -4.83
N LEU A 110 -3.32 -7.37 -6.08
CA LEU A 110 -4.01 -6.85 -7.25
C LEU A 110 -5.52 -7.06 -7.19
N GLU A 111 -5.97 -8.26 -6.82
CA GLU A 111 -7.39 -8.63 -6.71
C GLU A 111 -8.13 -7.73 -5.71
N THR A 112 -7.59 -7.59 -4.50
CA THR A 112 -8.13 -6.70 -3.47
C THR A 112 -8.15 -5.23 -3.91
N ARG A 113 -7.09 -4.74 -4.58
CA ARG A 113 -7.07 -3.37 -5.18
C ARG A 113 -8.11 -3.19 -6.28
N MET A 114 -8.46 -4.28 -6.99
CA MET A 114 -9.49 -4.36 -8.03
C MET A 114 -10.91 -4.64 -7.49
N ASN A 115 -11.16 -4.28 -6.22
CA ASN A 115 -12.46 -4.33 -5.55
C ASN A 115 -13.00 -5.74 -5.31
N GLU A 116 -12.15 -6.76 -5.16
CA GLU A 116 -12.55 -8.10 -4.73
C GLU A 116 -13.43 -8.07 -3.48
N VAL A 117 -13.05 -7.33 -2.43
CA VAL A 117 -13.84 -7.23 -1.19
C VAL A 117 -15.27 -6.73 -1.44
N ARG A 118 -15.48 -5.81 -2.40
CA ARG A 118 -16.84 -5.38 -2.78
C ARG A 118 -17.63 -6.47 -3.50
N LYS A 119 -16.96 -7.38 -4.21
CA LYS A 119 -17.59 -8.46 -4.98
C LYS A 119 -17.87 -9.68 -4.10
N SER A 120 -16.92 -10.05 -3.24
CA SER A 120 -16.93 -11.28 -2.45
C SER A 120 -17.27 -11.07 -0.97
N GLY A 121 -17.29 -9.82 -0.49
CA GLY A 121 -17.49 -9.46 0.91
C GLY A 121 -16.24 -9.56 1.78
N HIS A 122 -15.14 -10.11 1.27
CA HIS A 122 -13.87 -10.30 1.98
C HIS A 122 -12.71 -10.38 0.97
N CYS A 123 -11.48 -10.26 1.46
CA CYS A 123 -10.28 -10.71 0.74
C CYS A 123 -9.96 -12.15 1.15
N PHE A 124 -9.24 -12.90 0.31
CA PHE A 124 -8.81 -14.27 0.60
C PHE A 124 -7.44 -14.32 1.27
#